data_AF-A0A150MT36-F1
#
_entry.id   AF-A0A150MT36-F1
#
_cell.length_a   1.000
_cell.length_b   1.000
_cell.length_c   1.000
_cell.angle_alpha   90.00
_cell.angle_beta   90.00
_cell.angle_gamma   90.00
#
_symmetry.space_group_name_H-M   'P 1'
#
loop_
_entity.id
_entity.type
_entity.pdbx_description
1 polymer ?
#
loop_
_entity_poly.entity_id
_entity_poly.type
_entity_poly.pdbx_seq_one_letter_code
_entity_poly.pdbx_strand_id
1 'polypeptide(L)' 'MLVGTRAERVYLTKGSTDLRKSIDGLAALVKEGFDLDPFSSSYFVFCNRKRDKLKILHWDYNGFWLYYRRLEKGKFQ' A
#
# COMPACT_ATOMS: atom_id res chain seq x y z
N MET A 1 9.68 -9.48 -15.36
CA MET A 1 10.90 -9.65 -14.55
C MET A 1 10.87 -8.52 -13.54
N LEU A 2 10.71 -8.81 -12.24
CA LEU A 2 10.86 -7.78 -11.20
C LEU A 2 12.35 -7.44 -11.17
N VAL A 3 12.77 -6.52 -12.03
CA VAL A 3 14.08 -5.88 -11.90
C VAL A 3 14.03 -5.24 -10.53
N GLY A 4 14.94 -5.63 -9.64
CA GLY A 4 14.96 -5.15 -8.25
C GLY A 4 15.18 -3.65 -8.20
N THR A 5 14.13 -2.88 -8.41
CA THR A 5 14.05 -1.48 -8.01
C THR A 5 14.14 -1.50 -6.50
N ARG A 6 15.27 -1.00 -5.97
CA ARG A 6 15.37 -0.73 -4.53
C ARG A 6 14.27 0.25 -4.21
N ALA A 7 13.22 -0.20 -3.53
CA ALA A 7 12.24 0.73 -3.02
C ALA A 7 12.96 1.74 -2.14
N GLU A 8 12.77 3.01 -2.46
CA GLU A 8 13.42 4.09 -1.73
C GLU A 8 13.01 4.03 -0.26
N ARG A 9 11.71 3.77 0.00
CA ARG A 9 11.13 3.74 1.34
C ARG A 9 9.91 2.81 1.41
N VAL A 10 9.63 2.34 2.62
CA VAL A 10 8.38 1.64 2.96
C VAL A 10 7.65 2.46 4.00
N TYR A 11 6.43 2.90 3.66
CA TYR A 11 5.55 3.64 4.56
C TYR A 11 4.46 2.72 5.06
N LEU A 12 4.41 2.51 6.38
CA LEU A 12 3.31 1.80 7.03
C LEU A 12 2.29 2.82 7.55
N THR A 13 1.05 2.73 7.06
CA THR A 13 -0.01 3.63 7.54
C THR A 13 -0.33 3.37 9.00
N LYS A 14 -0.41 4.44 9.81
CA LYS A 14 -0.84 4.33 11.20
C LYS A 14 -2.35 4.06 11.27
N GLY A 15 -2.74 3.09 12.10
CA GLY A 15 -4.15 2.75 12.33
C GLY A 15 -4.75 1.84 11.25
N SER A 16 -6.04 1.99 11.00
CA SER A 16 -6.78 1.16 10.05
C SER A 16 -7.21 1.94 8.82
N THR A 17 -6.95 1.39 7.63
CA THR A 17 -7.42 1.92 6.35
C THR A 17 -8.64 1.14 5.85
N ASP A 18 -9.59 1.85 5.25
CA ASP A 18 -10.66 1.20 4.48
C ASP A 18 -10.11 0.58 3.19
N LEU A 19 -9.80 -0.72 3.25
CA LEU A 19 -9.23 -1.46 2.12
C LEU A 19 -10.24 -1.78 1.00
N ARG A 20 -11.48 -1.28 1.05
CA ARG A 20 -12.38 -1.30 -0.11
C ARG A 20 -11.89 -0.38 -1.23
N LYS A 21 -11.08 0.63 -0.89
CA LYS A 21 -10.42 1.50 -1.87
C LYS A 21 -9.51 0.68 -2.79
N SER A 22 -9.59 0.96 -4.08
CA SER A 22 -8.69 0.45 -5.12
C SER A 22 -7.49 1.39 -5.27
N ILE A 23 -6.75 1.27 -6.38
CA ILE A 23 -5.55 2.05 -6.70
C ILE A 23 -5.78 3.56 -6.48
N ASP A 24 -6.72 4.18 -7.19
CA ASP A 24 -6.90 5.65 -7.14
C ASP A 24 -7.28 6.14 -5.74
N GLY A 25 -8.14 5.39 -5.04
CA GLY A 25 -8.53 5.75 -3.68
C GLY A 25 -7.39 5.63 -2.67
N LEU A 26 -6.47 4.66 -2.86
CA LEU A 26 -5.28 4.54 -2.02
C LEU A 26 -4.22 5.58 -2.42
N ALA A 27 -4.05 5.88 -3.70
CA ALA A 27 -3.15 6.94 -4.17
C ALA A 27 -3.58 8.32 -3.68
N ALA A 28 -4.88 8.62 -3.68
CA ALA A 28 -5.44 9.83 -3.09
C ALA A 28 -5.13 9.91 -1.58
N LEU A 29 -5.24 8.79 -0.84
CA LEU A 29 -4.85 8.77 0.57
C LEU A 29 -3.36 9.03 0.79
N VAL A 30 -2.48 8.53 -0.09
CA VAL A 30 -1.04 8.82 -0.03
C VAL A 30 -0.79 10.31 -0.23
N LYS A 31 -1.38 10.88 -1.28
CA LYS A 31 -1.19 12.28 -1.66
C LYS A 31 -1.82 13.25 -0.66
N GLU A 32 -3.09 13.07 -0.33
CA GLU A 32 -3.85 14.04 0.46
C GLU A 32 -3.80 13.74 1.96
N GLY A 33 -3.74 12.46 2.33
CA GLY A 33 -3.77 12.03 3.73
C GLY A 33 -2.39 12.01 4.40
N PHE A 34 -1.33 11.74 3.63
CA PHE A 34 0.05 11.65 4.15
C PHE A 34 1.00 12.69 3.58
N ASP A 35 0.57 13.50 2.60
CA ASP A 35 1.42 14.48 1.91
C ASP A 35 2.69 13.85 1.31
N LEU A 36 2.52 12.69 0.68
CA LEU A 36 3.57 11.92 0.02
C LEU A 36 3.26 11.77 -1.47
N ASP A 37 4.30 11.55 -2.28
CA ASP A 37 4.14 11.28 -3.70
C ASP A 37 3.78 9.79 -3.97
N PRO A 38 2.56 9.47 -4.44
CA PRO A 38 2.18 8.11 -4.79
C PRO A 38 2.94 7.55 -6.01
N PHE A 39 3.55 8.40 -6.84
CA PHE A 39 4.32 8.00 -8.01
C PHE A 39 5.80 7.73 -7.71
N SER A 40 6.22 7.90 -6.45
CA SER A 40 7.56 7.52 -6.02
C SER A 40 7.77 6.01 -6.08
N SER A 41 9.03 5.57 -6.11
CA SER A 41 9.41 4.15 -6.05
C SER A 41 9.15 3.51 -4.67
N SER A 42 8.39 4.18 -3.79
CA SER A 42 8.08 3.73 -2.44
C SER A 42 6.99 2.66 -2.42
N TYR A 43 6.95 1.90 -1.32
CA TYR A 43 5.82 1.03 -0.99
C TYR A 43 4.95 1.67 0.08
N PHE A 44 3.64 1.73 -0.16
CA PHE A 44 2.66 2.21 0.82
C PHE A 44 1.82 1.03 1.33
N VAL A 45 1.99 0.68 2.60
CA VAL A 45 1.38 -0.50 3.22
C VAL A 45 0.18 -0.09 4.06
N PHE A 46 -0.99 -0.60 3.69
CA PHE A 46 -2.27 -0.34 4.33
C PHE A 46 -2.79 -1.59 5.02
N CYS A 47 -3.30 -1.44 6.24
CA CYS A 47 -3.87 -2.53 7.03
C CYS A 47 -5.33 -2.25 7.36
N ASN A 48 -6.19 -3.27 7.30
CA ASN A 48 -7.59 -3.11 7.72
C ASN A 48 -7.74 -3.13 9.24
N ARG A 49 -8.92 -2.73 9.74
CA ARG A 49 -9.20 -2.69 11.19
C ARG A 49 -9.07 -4.05 11.89
N LYS A 50 -9.41 -5.15 11.20
CA LYS A 50 -9.28 -6.51 11.77
C LYS A 50 -7.83 -6.99 11.82
N ARG A 51 -6.90 -6.29 11.15
CA ARG A 51 -5.50 -6.67 10.96
C ARG A 51 -5.32 -8.03 10.27
N ASP A 52 -6.29 -8.45 9.46
CA ASP A 52 -6.26 -9.72 8.71
C ASP A 52 -6.02 -9.51 7.21
N LYS A 53 -5.96 -8.25 6.74
CA LYS A 53 -5.74 -7.89 5.34
C LYS A 53 -4.73 -6.76 5.22
N LEU A 54 -3.85 -6.89 4.23
CA LEU A 54 -2.93 -5.86 3.78
C LEU A 54 -3.16 -5.55 2.30
N LYS A 55 -3.05 -4.27 1.96
CA LYS A 55 -2.80 -3.82 0.59
C LYS A 55 -1.48 -3.08 0.54
N ILE A 56 -0.70 -3.30 -0.51
CA ILE A 56 0.55 -2.57 -0.76
C ILE A 56 0.43 -1.88 -2.12
N LEU A 57 0.44 -0.56 -2.12
CA LEU A 57 0.45 0.26 -3.34
C LEU A 57 1.89 0.60 -3.70
N HIS A 58 2.23 0.47 -4.98
CA HIS A 58 3.55 0.76 -5.51
C HIS A 58 3.45 1.26 -6.95
N TRP A 59 4.21 2.30 -7.30
CA TRP A 59 4.35 2.73 -8.68
C TRP A 59 5.64 2.16 -9.28
N ASP A 60 5.53 1.50 -10.43
CA ASP A 60 6.67 0.95 -11.17
C ASP A 60 6.40 0.92 -12.67
N TYR A 61 7.44 1.13 -13.49
CA TYR A 61 7.39 1.11 -14.96
C TYR A 61 6.09 1.67 -15.58
N ASN A 62 5.70 2.88 -15.18
CA ASN A 62 4.53 3.60 -15.69
C ASN A 62 3.15 3.03 -15.28
N GLY A 63 3.08 2.32 -14.15
CA GLY A 63 1.81 1.82 -13.63
C GLY A 63 1.80 1.55 -12.14
N PHE A 64 0.60 1.45 -11.58
CA PHE A 64 0.39 1.04 -10.20
C PHE A 64 0.27 -0.47 -10.07
N TRP A 65 1.03 -1.01 -9.12
CA TRP A 65 0.85 -2.34 -8.56
C TRP A 65 0.07 -2.25 -7.26
N LEU A 66 -0.86 -3.18 -7.08
CA LEU A 66 -1.60 -3.35 -5.84
C LEU A 66 -1.52 -4.79 -5.37
N TYR A 67 -0.62 -5.05 -4.42
CA TYR A 67 -0.52 -6.36 -3.78
C TYR A 67 -1.61 -6.49 -2.73
N TYR A 68 -2.28 -7.65 -2.68
CA TYR A 68 -3.29 -7.94 -1.69
C TYR A 68 -2.95 -9.23 -0.95
N ARG A 69 -2.85 -9.15 0.37
CA ARG A 69 -2.64 -10.32 1.24
C ARG A 69 -3.74 -10.40 2.27
N ARG A 70 -4.42 -11.54 2.33
CA ARG A 70 -5.42 -11.86 3.35
C ARG A 70 -4.96 -13.10 4.13
N LEU A 71 -5.08 -13.03 5.45
CA LEU A 71 -4.91 -14.20 6.30
C LEU A 71 -6.24 -14.93 6.42
N GLU A 72 -6.23 -16.25 6.27
CA GLU A 72 -7.42 -17.08 6.54
C GLU A 72 -7.68 -17.22 8.05
N LYS A 73 -6.62 -17.16 8.87
CA LYS A 73 -6.68 -17.13 10.33
C LYS A 73 -5.57 -16.23 10.90
N GLY A 74 -5.84 -15.59 12.04
CA GLY A 74 -4.87 -14.75 12.75
C GLY A 74 -4.86 -13.28 12.33
N LYS A 75 -3.82 -12.56 12.76
CA LYS A 75 -3.63 -11.12 12.53
C LYS A 75 -2.17 -10.83 12.21
N PHE A 76 -1.92 -9.82 11.38
CA PHE A 76 -0.58 -9.25 11.17
C PHE A 76 -0.11 -8.57 12.46
N GLN A 77 1.13 -8.85 12.89
CA GLN A 77 1.74 -8.31 14.11
C GLN A 77 2.60 -7.08 13.82
#